data_AF-A0A956E0Q0-F1
#
_entry.id   AF-A0A956E0Q0-F1
#
_cell.length_a   1.000
_cell.length_b   1.000
_cell.length_c   1.000
_cell.angle_alpha   90.00
_cell.angle_beta   90.00
_cell.angle_gamma   90.00
#
_symmetry.space_group_name_H-M   'P 1'
#
loop_
_entity.id
_entity.type
_entity.pdbx_description
1 polymer ?
#
loop_
_entity_poly.entity_id
_entity_poly.type
_entity_poly.pdbx_seq_one_letter_code
_entity_poly.pdbx_strand_id
1 'polypeptide(L)'
;MTVGDEDEASEVAPGLTTTASLGIPGEAGPARRRQPRWCLVVAWSEEEPSRVGEVAELPAGKRFVLGRDGTWHDGAMPVLFAPRRRHALAPGRPMRGKAISRRQLELGTTQDGLEVSRIGRCAMRIGGHDVERGTLTSGRCLTLAGQLVLLAVRRPEVPSSDDEGHPYGGPDGLGIVGESPVAWRLREQLRFLAGSDEHVLLCGASGTGKELAARALHTLSSRRERPLVSRNAATLPAGLIDCELFGNVADYPNPGTPARDGLVGSADGSTLFLDEIGELP
;
A
#
# COMPACT_ATOMS: atom_id res chain seq x y z
N MET A 1 -3.99 24.61 39.84
CA MET A 1 -2.96 23.56 39.78
C MET A 1 -3.69 22.23 39.78
N THR A 2 -4.43 21.85 38.74
CA THR A 2 -3.99 21.31 37.42
C THR A 2 -3.08 20.09 37.50
N VAL A 3 -3.55 19.07 36.77
CA VAL A 3 -2.88 17.92 36.16
C VAL A 3 -2.74 16.68 37.08
N GLY A 4 -3.16 15.47 36.68
CA GLY A 4 -3.56 15.03 35.35
C GLY A 4 -4.41 13.77 35.39
N ASP A 5 -5.29 13.72 34.40
CA ASP A 5 -6.21 12.65 34.07
C ASP A 5 -5.48 11.34 33.79
N GLU A 6 -6.15 10.26 34.19
CA GLU A 6 -5.79 8.87 33.92
C GLU A 6 -5.81 8.64 32.41
N ASP A 7 -4.66 8.19 31.89
CA ASP A 7 -4.45 7.83 30.49
C ASP A 7 -5.49 6.81 30.04
N GLU A 8 -6.33 7.26 29.11
CA GLU A 8 -7.27 6.48 28.33
C GLU A 8 -6.46 5.50 27.47
N ALA A 9 -6.40 4.24 27.90
CA ALA A 9 -5.82 3.14 27.15
C ALA A 9 -6.57 2.99 25.81
N SER A 10 -6.03 3.61 24.77
CA SER A 10 -6.45 3.40 23.39
C SER A 10 -6.16 1.94 22.98
N GLU A 11 -7.18 1.11 23.13
CA GLU A 11 -7.27 -0.26 22.62
C GLU A 11 -6.96 -0.30 21.11
N VAL A 12 -5.73 -0.65 20.77
CA VAL A 12 -5.30 -0.86 19.39
C VAL A 12 -5.92 -2.18 18.92
N ALA A 13 -6.72 -2.11 17.85
CA ALA A 13 -7.37 -3.26 17.22
C ALA A 13 -6.40 -4.45 17.01
N PRO A 14 -6.87 -5.71 17.13
CA PRO A 14 -6.02 -6.90 17.11
C PRO A 14 -5.49 -7.17 15.69
N GLY A 15 -4.41 -6.48 15.33
CA GLY A 15 -3.69 -6.64 14.07
C GLY A 15 -2.35 -7.36 14.27
N LEU A 16 -1.85 -7.95 13.18
CA LEU A 16 -0.48 -8.49 13.14
C LEU A 16 0.52 -7.37 13.43
N THR A 17 1.29 -7.51 14.51
CA THR A 17 2.30 -6.54 14.95
C THR A 17 3.66 -7.23 14.94
N THR A 18 4.68 -6.53 14.46
CA THR A 18 6.05 -7.04 14.44
C THR A 18 6.91 -6.24 15.40
N THR A 19 7.69 -6.91 16.25
CA THR A 19 8.67 -6.26 17.14
C THR A 19 10.05 -6.84 16.84
N ALA A 20 11.06 -5.96 16.72
CA ALA A 20 12.47 -6.30 16.62
C ALA A 20 13.27 -5.43 17.58
N SER A 21 14.49 -5.82 17.94
CA SER A 21 15.38 -5.05 18.84
C SER A 21 15.81 -3.70 18.25
N LEU A 22 15.63 -3.49 16.94
CA LEU A 22 15.68 -2.17 16.31
C LEU A 22 14.31 -1.47 16.44
N GLY A 23 14.34 -0.21 16.86
CA GLY A 23 13.19 0.68 16.82
C GLY A 23 12.52 0.63 15.45
N ILE A 24 11.24 0.26 15.44
CA ILE A 24 10.40 0.29 14.25
C ILE A 24 10.41 1.73 13.72
N PRO A 25 10.67 1.98 12.43
CA PRO A 25 10.54 3.32 11.87
C PRO A 25 9.09 3.80 12.06
N GLY A 26 8.91 4.75 12.99
CA GLY A 26 7.60 5.21 13.45
C GLY A 26 7.60 6.63 14.00
N GLU A 27 8.76 7.21 14.32
CA GLU A 27 8.90 8.64 14.60
C GLU A 27 9.64 9.29 13.43
N ALA A 28 8.86 9.85 12.51
CA ALA A 28 9.33 10.40 11.25
C ALA A 28 10.37 11.52 11.48
N GLY A 29 11.60 11.30 11.02
CA GLY A 29 12.48 12.40 10.60
C GLY A 29 11.80 13.21 9.49
N PRO A 30 12.17 14.49 9.29
CA PRO A 30 11.42 15.42 8.44
C PRO A 30 11.44 14.96 6.98
N ALA A 31 10.37 14.27 6.57
CA ALA A 31 10.11 13.99 5.17
C ALA A 31 10.07 15.34 4.45
N ARG A 32 10.98 15.53 3.48
CA ARG A 32 11.06 16.71 2.61
C ARG A 32 9.63 17.14 2.26
N ARG A 33 9.19 18.32 2.71
CA ARG A 33 7.79 18.80 2.59
C ARG A 33 7.45 18.92 1.10
N ARG A 34 6.95 17.83 0.49
CA ARG A 34 6.60 17.78 -0.93
C ARG A 34 5.37 18.64 -1.15
N GLN A 35 5.38 19.44 -2.21
CA GLN A 35 4.29 20.37 -2.48
C GLN A 35 3.04 19.59 -2.88
N PRO A 36 1.88 19.85 -2.26
CA PRO A 36 0.63 19.18 -2.61
C PRO A 36 0.26 19.46 -4.07
N ARG A 37 -0.14 18.43 -4.81
CA ARG A 37 -0.57 18.55 -6.21
C ARG A 37 -2.08 18.66 -6.29
N TRP A 38 -2.55 19.34 -7.34
CA TRP A 38 -3.97 19.30 -7.70
C TRP A 38 -4.31 17.93 -8.27
N CYS A 39 -5.45 17.40 -7.85
CA CYS A 39 -6.01 16.19 -8.41
C CYS A 39 -7.51 16.33 -8.66
N LEU A 40 -8.00 15.59 -9.65
CA LEU A 40 -9.43 15.36 -9.85
C LEU A 40 -9.74 13.92 -9.47
N VAL A 41 -10.76 13.73 -8.64
CA VAL A 41 -11.26 12.41 -8.24
C VAL A 41 -12.61 12.18 -8.93
N VAL A 42 -12.79 11.00 -9.51
CA VAL A 42 -14.10 10.59 -10.05
C VAL A 42 -15.05 10.37 -8.87
N ALA A 43 -16.00 11.27 -8.68
CA ALA A 43 -17.03 11.15 -7.65
C ALA A 43 -18.24 10.35 -8.15
N TRP A 44 -18.53 10.43 -9.45
CA TRP A 44 -19.59 9.68 -10.11
C TRP A 44 -19.38 9.64 -11.62
N SER A 45 -19.79 8.56 -12.28
CA SER A 45 -19.80 8.43 -13.74
C SER A 45 -20.99 7.59 -14.18
N GLU A 46 -21.70 8.05 -15.21
CA GLU A 46 -22.86 7.35 -15.78
C GLU A 46 -22.46 6.03 -16.47
N GLU A 47 -21.42 6.06 -17.30
CA GLU A 47 -21.04 4.91 -18.11
C GLU A 47 -19.99 4.01 -17.44
N GLU A 48 -19.27 4.54 -16.46
CA GLU A 48 -18.16 3.83 -15.81
C GLU A 48 -18.27 3.92 -14.28
N PRO A 49 -19.38 3.45 -13.66
CA PRO A 49 -19.60 3.58 -12.21
C PRO A 49 -18.53 2.88 -11.36
N SER A 50 -17.88 1.84 -11.88
CA SER A 50 -16.77 1.14 -11.21
C SER A 50 -15.49 1.98 -11.07
N ARG A 51 -15.42 3.15 -11.70
CA ARG A 51 -14.25 4.04 -11.66
C ARG A 51 -14.35 5.14 -10.60
N VAL A 52 -15.41 5.15 -9.80
CA VAL A 52 -15.52 6.07 -8.66
C VAL A 52 -14.31 5.88 -7.73
N GLY A 53 -13.68 6.99 -7.36
CA GLY A 53 -12.45 7.02 -6.57
C GLY A 53 -11.15 7.03 -7.39
N GLU A 54 -11.18 6.76 -8.70
CA GLU A 54 -10.01 6.94 -9.56
C GLU A 54 -9.60 8.42 -9.60
N VAL A 55 -8.29 8.66 -9.73
CA VAL A 55 -7.69 9.99 -9.59
C VAL A 55 -6.85 10.32 -10.80
N ALA A 56 -6.96 11.57 -11.26
CA ALA A 56 -6.06 12.19 -12.21
C ALA A 56 -5.20 13.23 -11.49
N GLU A 57 -3.88 13.13 -11.64
CA GLU A 57 -2.93 14.11 -11.10
C GLU A 57 -2.67 15.23 -12.11
N LEU A 58 -2.64 16.47 -11.62
CA LEU A 58 -2.44 17.67 -12.43
C LEU A 58 -1.23 18.45 -11.87
N PRO A 59 0.00 18.10 -12.28
CA PRO A 59 1.20 18.84 -11.90
C PRO A 59 1.13 20.33 -12.27
N ALA A 60 1.70 21.18 -11.42
CA ALA A 60 1.74 22.62 -11.61
C ALA A 60 2.48 23.04 -12.90
N GLY A 61 2.06 24.16 -13.49
CA GLY A 61 2.70 24.75 -14.67
C GLY A 61 2.45 24.00 -15.99
N LYS A 62 1.53 23.03 -15.98
CA LYS A 62 1.13 22.27 -17.17
C LYS A 62 -0.33 22.55 -17.55
N ARG A 63 -0.65 22.36 -18.82
CA ARG A 63 -2.02 22.39 -19.37
C ARG A 63 -2.50 20.98 -19.64
N PHE A 64 -3.79 20.76 -19.43
CA PHE A 64 -4.41 19.46 -19.59
C PHE A 64 -5.68 19.54 -20.41
N VAL A 65 -6.02 18.45 -21.09
CA VAL A 65 -7.30 18.30 -21.79
C VAL A 65 -8.00 17.06 -21.27
N LEU A 66 -9.21 17.25 -20.76
CA LEU A 66 -10.11 16.15 -20.42
C LEU A 66 -11.03 15.88 -21.59
N GLY A 67 -11.13 14.62 -21.97
CA GLY A 67 -12.07 14.16 -22.98
C GLY A 67 -11.94 12.67 -23.22
N ARG A 68 -12.57 12.19 -24.30
CA ARG A 68 -12.82 10.75 -24.50
C ARG A 68 -11.67 9.95 -25.12
N ASP A 69 -10.75 10.59 -25.82
CA ASP A 69 -9.70 9.91 -26.59
C ASP A 69 -8.37 9.77 -25.83
N GLY A 70 -8.15 10.57 -24.78
CA GLY A 70 -6.95 10.48 -23.95
C GLY A 70 -5.67 10.79 -24.70
N THR A 71 -5.74 11.56 -25.79
CA THR A 71 -4.60 11.93 -26.62
C THR A 71 -4.04 13.30 -26.24
N TRP A 72 -2.81 13.55 -26.65
CA TRP A 72 -2.18 14.87 -26.53
C TRP A 72 -2.80 15.82 -27.55
N HIS A 73 -3.11 17.05 -27.12
CA HIS A 73 -3.72 18.07 -27.97
C HIS A 73 -2.99 19.40 -27.79
N ASP A 74 -2.37 19.93 -28.85
CA ASP A 74 -1.78 21.28 -28.86
C ASP A 74 -0.82 21.56 -27.68
N GLY A 75 -0.02 20.55 -27.31
CA GLY A 75 0.92 20.60 -26.17
C GLY A 75 0.28 20.44 -24.79
N ALA A 76 -1.04 20.23 -24.71
CA ALA A 76 -1.74 19.89 -23.48
C ALA A 76 -1.78 18.36 -23.27
N MET A 77 -1.53 17.95 -22.03
CA MET A 77 -1.51 16.55 -21.62
C MET A 77 -2.94 16.01 -21.46
N PRO A 78 -3.22 14.74 -21.80
CA PRO A 78 -4.52 14.17 -21.51
C PRO A 78 -4.74 14.02 -20.00
N VAL A 79 -5.97 14.29 -19.55
CA VAL A 79 -6.39 13.93 -18.19
C VAL A 79 -6.75 12.45 -18.19
N LEU A 80 -5.94 11.66 -17.49
CA LEU A 80 -6.10 10.22 -17.37
C LEU A 80 -6.35 9.86 -15.91
N PHE A 81 -7.37 9.04 -15.66
CA PHE A 81 -7.73 8.60 -14.32
C PHE A 81 -7.26 7.16 -14.11
N ALA A 82 -6.71 6.92 -12.92
CA ALA A 82 -6.26 5.60 -12.48
C ALA A 82 -6.65 5.39 -11.01
N PRO A 83 -6.82 4.12 -10.58
CA PRO A 83 -6.82 3.80 -9.16
C PRO A 83 -5.52 4.32 -8.53
N ARG A 84 -5.62 5.19 -7.52
CA ARG A 84 -4.43 5.69 -6.82
C ARG A 84 -4.05 4.69 -5.73
N ARG A 85 -2.97 3.94 -5.95
CA ARG A 85 -2.35 3.09 -4.91
C ARG A 85 -1.26 3.90 -4.21
N ARG A 86 -0.92 3.54 -2.97
CA ARG A 86 0.16 4.20 -2.21
C ARG A 86 1.54 4.12 -2.89
N HIS A 87 1.66 3.24 -3.88
CA HIS A 87 2.96 2.75 -4.37
C HIS A 87 2.95 2.47 -5.87
N ALA A 88 1.81 2.10 -6.46
CA ALA A 88 1.72 1.90 -7.91
C ALA A 88 0.92 3.01 -8.60
N LEU A 89 1.44 3.50 -9.73
CA LEU A 89 0.69 4.25 -10.73
C LEU A 89 0.17 3.24 -11.76
N ALA A 90 -1.08 2.80 -11.61
CA ALA A 90 -1.73 2.11 -12.71
C ALA A 90 -1.78 3.07 -13.94
N PRO A 91 -1.59 2.58 -15.18
CA PRO A 91 -1.70 3.43 -16.34
C PRO A 91 -3.12 4.01 -16.39
N GLY A 92 -3.19 5.34 -16.35
CA GLY A 92 -4.46 6.04 -16.40
C GLY A 92 -5.14 5.90 -17.76
N ARG A 93 -6.46 6.00 -17.78
CA ARG A 93 -7.26 5.97 -19.00
C ARG A 93 -8.26 7.14 -19.04
N PRO A 94 -8.63 7.66 -20.22
CA PRO A 94 -9.62 8.74 -20.33
C PRO A 94 -11.00 8.29 -19.84
N MET A 95 -11.89 9.23 -19.51
CA MET A 95 -13.29 8.91 -19.16
C MET A 95 -14.13 8.68 -20.42
N ARG A 96 -15.00 7.67 -20.37
CA ARG A 96 -16.06 7.48 -21.37
C ARG A 96 -17.27 8.36 -21.05
N GLY A 97 -18.15 8.50 -22.04
CA GLY A 97 -19.36 9.30 -21.95
C GLY A 97 -19.89 9.61 -23.35
N LYS A 98 -21.09 9.14 -23.65
CA LYS A 98 -21.83 9.38 -24.89
C LYS A 98 -21.86 10.86 -25.25
N ALA A 99 -22.08 11.74 -24.26
CA ALA A 99 -22.15 13.18 -24.49
C ALA A 99 -20.79 13.90 -24.37
N ILE A 100 -19.74 13.24 -23.87
CA ILE A 100 -18.40 13.82 -23.70
C ILE A 100 -17.68 13.91 -25.05
N SER A 101 -17.28 15.12 -25.44
CA SER A 101 -16.45 15.35 -26.62
C SER A 101 -15.06 14.73 -26.48
N ARG A 102 -14.39 14.45 -27.62
CA ARG A 102 -12.98 14.04 -27.65
C ARG A 102 -12.08 15.02 -26.88
N ARG A 103 -12.35 16.31 -27.04
CA ARG A 103 -11.83 17.41 -26.21
C ARG A 103 -13.02 18.07 -25.54
N GLN A 104 -13.18 17.88 -24.22
CA GLN A 104 -14.35 18.38 -23.49
C GLN A 104 -14.01 19.58 -22.64
N LEU A 105 -12.91 19.51 -21.87
CA LEU A 105 -12.44 20.59 -21.01
C LEU A 105 -10.95 20.84 -21.28
N GLU A 106 -10.55 22.10 -21.19
CA GLU A 106 -9.15 22.50 -21.02
C GLU A 106 -8.94 22.90 -19.56
N LEU A 107 -7.83 22.46 -18.96
CA LEU A 107 -7.49 22.74 -17.58
C LEU A 107 -6.10 23.35 -17.45
N GLY A 108 -6.00 24.38 -16.61
CA GLY A 108 -4.75 24.98 -16.15
C GLY A 108 -4.60 24.81 -14.65
N THR A 109 -3.37 24.66 -14.18
CA THR A 109 -3.06 24.56 -12.74
C THR A 109 -2.55 25.91 -12.23
N THR A 110 -3.14 26.42 -11.16
CA THR A 110 -2.68 27.62 -10.44
C THR A 110 -2.31 27.26 -9.00
N GLN A 111 -1.83 28.24 -8.23
CA GLN A 111 -1.53 28.03 -6.81
C GLN A 111 -2.80 27.72 -6.00
N ASP A 112 -3.92 28.38 -6.34
CA ASP A 112 -5.15 28.37 -5.54
C ASP A 112 -6.28 27.51 -6.15
N GLY A 113 -6.11 27.00 -7.37
CA GLY A 113 -7.14 26.18 -8.00
C GLY A 113 -6.74 25.56 -9.33
N LEU A 114 -7.76 24.97 -9.95
CA LEU A 114 -7.75 24.52 -11.34
C LEU A 114 -8.58 25.50 -12.17
N GLU A 115 -7.98 26.17 -13.13
CA GLU A 115 -8.72 26.90 -14.14
C GLU A 115 -9.30 25.88 -15.12
N VAL A 116 -10.59 26.00 -15.43
CA VAL A 116 -11.28 25.07 -16.32
C VAL A 116 -12.10 25.85 -17.34
N SER A 117 -11.94 25.50 -18.61
CA SER A 117 -12.73 26.04 -19.72
C SER A 117 -13.41 24.91 -20.48
N ARG A 118 -14.68 25.09 -20.82
CA ARG A 118 -15.43 24.18 -21.67
C ARG A 118 -15.06 24.45 -23.13
N ILE A 119 -14.69 23.39 -23.83
CA ILE A 119 -14.37 23.43 -25.26
C ILE A 119 -15.15 22.38 -26.07
N GLY A 120 -15.81 21.44 -25.37
CA GLY A 120 -16.66 20.43 -25.96
C GLY A 120 -18.14 20.73 -25.84
N ARG A 121 -18.97 19.77 -26.26
CA ARG A 121 -20.43 19.95 -26.38
C ARG A 121 -21.20 19.70 -25.09
N CYS A 122 -20.68 18.89 -24.16
CA CYS A 122 -21.35 18.62 -22.89
C CYS A 122 -21.32 19.86 -22.00
N ALA A 123 -22.45 20.23 -21.39
CA ALA A 123 -22.51 21.39 -20.49
C ALA A 123 -21.67 21.14 -19.22
N MET A 124 -20.95 22.16 -18.78
CA MET A 124 -20.12 22.13 -17.57
C MET A 124 -20.82 22.92 -16.46
N ARG A 125 -20.86 22.33 -15.26
CA ARG A 125 -21.29 23.01 -14.03
C ARG A 125 -20.18 23.01 -12.99
N ILE A 126 -20.04 24.11 -12.26
CA ILE A 126 -19.14 24.20 -11.10
C ILE A 126 -19.98 24.63 -9.90
N GLY A 127 -19.94 23.84 -8.82
CA GLY A 127 -20.75 24.11 -7.63
C GLY A 127 -22.26 24.18 -7.94
N GLY A 128 -22.72 23.45 -8.95
CA GLY A 128 -24.13 23.42 -9.36
C GLY A 128 -24.55 24.51 -10.37
N HIS A 129 -23.68 25.44 -10.78
CA HIS A 129 -24.03 26.48 -11.75
C HIS A 129 -23.42 26.21 -13.12
N ASP A 130 -24.20 26.37 -14.20
CA ASP A 130 -23.70 26.24 -15.58
C ASP A 130 -22.68 27.35 -15.89
N VAL A 131 -21.52 26.95 -16.41
CA VAL A 131 -20.42 27.86 -16.71
C VAL A 131 -19.64 27.41 -17.94
N GLU A 132 -19.18 28.38 -18.75
CA GLU A 132 -18.26 28.12 -19.87
C GLU A 132 -16.79 28.15 -19.42
N ARG A 133 -16.47 28.94 -18.39
CA ARG A 133 -15.14 28.99 -17.75
C ARG A 133 -15.31 29.24 -16.25
N GLY A 134 -14.42 28.68 -15.44
CA GLY A 134 -14.36 28.96 -14.01
C GLY A 134 -13.15 28.33 -13.33
N THR A 135 -13.10 28.49 -12.00
CA THR A 135 -12.01 27.96 -11.18
C THR A 135 -12.55 26.92 -10.20
N LEU A 136 -11.92 25.74 -10.16
CA LEU A 136 -12.15 24.72 -9.15
C LEU A 136 -11.16 24.88 -8.00
N THR A 137 -11.67 25.14 -6.81
CA THR A 137 -10.92 25.08 -5.55
C THR A 137 -11.07 23.70 -4.90
N SER A 138 -10.22 23.39 -3.92
CA SER A 138 -10.28 22.10 -3.21
C SER A 138 -11.64 21.92 -2.52
N GLY A 139 -12.22 20.74 -2.65
CA GLY A 139 -13.56 20.41 -2.14
C GLY A 139 -14.70 20.77 -3.07
N ARG A 140 -14.47 21.49 -4.19
CA ARG A 140 -15.52 21.77 -5.17
C ARG A 140 -15.66 20.67 -6.22
N CYS A 141 -16.90 20.51 -6.66
CA CYS A 141 -17.26 19.60 -7.74
C CYS A 141 -17.39 20.32 -9.08
N LEU A 142 -16.85 19.67 -10.12
CA LEU A 142 -17.18 19.91 -11.52
C LEU A 142 -18.15 18.81 -11.97
N THR A 143 -19.19 19.20 -12.70
CA THR A 143 -20.13 18.26 -13.30
C THR A 143 -20.19 18.47 -14.80
N LEU A 144 -20.10 17.37 -15.56
CA LEU A 144 -20.49 17.31 -16.95
C LEU A 144 -21.91 16.72 -17.00
N ALA A 145 -22.87 17.50 -17.48
CA ALA A 145 -24.31 17.25 -17.31
C ALA A 145 -24.72 15.80 -17.59
N GLY A 146 -25.08 15.07 -16.52
CA GLY A 146 -25.55 13.68 -16.59
C GLY A 146 -24.50 12.67 -17.05
N GLN A 147 -23.21 13.01 -17.04
CA GLN A 147 -22.14 12.11 -17.52
C GLN A 147 -21.07 11.83 -16.46
N LEU A 148 -20.64 12.87 -15.75
CA LEU A 148 -19.45 12.79 -14.89
C LEU A 148 -19.52 13.83 -13.78
N VAL A 149 -19.15 13.43 -12.56
CA VAL A 149 -18.87 14.35 -11.45
C VAL A 149 -17.43 14.14 -11.01
N LEU A 150 -16.67 15.23 -10.95
CA LEU A 150 -15.28 15.26 -10.52
C LEU A 150 -15.14 16.15 -9.30
N LEU A 151 -14.43 15.67 -8.28
CA LEU A 151 -14.08 16.43 -7.09
C LEU A 151 -12.63 16.93 -7.21
N ALA A 152 -12.41 18.24 -7.11
CA ALA A 152 -11.06 18.78 -6.99
C ALA A 152 -10.55 18.65 -5.57
N VAL A 153 -9.33 18.14 -5.41
CA VAL A 153 -8.68 18.00 -4.11
C VAL A 153 -7.20 18.35 -4.23
N ARG A 154 -6.59 18.79 -3.12
CA ARG A 154 -5.13 18.82 -2.97
C ARG A 154 -4.67 17.55 -2.29
N ARG A 155 -3.73 16.83 -2.90
CA ARG A 155 -3.14 15.62 -2.32
C ARG A 155 -1.62 15.76 -2.20
N PRO A 156 -1.01 15.18 -1.14
CA PRO A 156 0.44 15.05 -1.09
C PRO A 156 0.92 14.19 -2.27
N GLU A 157 2.13 14.48 -2.73
CA GLU A 157 2.82 13.65 -3.70
C GLU A 157 3.12 12.29 -3.06
N VAL A 158 2.61 11.23 -3.67
CA VAL A 158 2.87 9.86 -3.26
C VAL A 158 4.07 9.37 -4.09
N PRO A 159 5.08 8.74 -3.47
CA PRO A 159 6.18 8.17 -4.25
C PRO A 159 5.63 7.10 -5.20
N SER A 160 6.00 7.18 -6.48
CA SER A 160 5.98 6.02 -7.35
C SER A 160 6.99 5.02 -6.76
N SER A 161 6.53 3.88 -6.28
CA SER A 161 7.44 2.75 -6.07
C SER A 161 7.46 1.91 -7.33
N ASP A 162 8.59 1.27 -7.59
CA ASP A 162 8.77 0.29 -8.65
C ASP A 162 8.02 -1.04 -8.38
N ASP A 163 7.15 -1.07 -7.36
CA ASP A 163 6.38 -2.25 -6.98
C ASP A 163 5.37 -2.57 -8.09
N GLU A 164 5.53 -3.73 -8.73
CA GLU A 164 4.59 -4.23 -9.73
C GLU A 164 3.19 -4.27 -9.10
N GLY A 165 2.35 -3.31 -9.49
CA GLY A 165 1.11 -3.03 -8.77
C GLY A 165 0.16 -4.22 -8.78
N HIS A 166 0.03 -4.92 -7.66
CA HIS A 166 -0.96 -5.99 -7.47
C HIS A 166 -2.41 -5.48 -7.54
N PRO A 167 -3.39 -6.27 -8.02
CA PRO A 167 -4.79 -5.84 -8.08
C PRO A 167 -5.29 -5.22 -6.76
N TYR A 168 -6.14 -4.19 -6.85
CA TYR A 168 -6.66 -3.52 -5.65
C TYR A 168 -7.49 -4.52 -4.84
N GLY A 169 -7.15 -4.69 -3.56
CA GLY A 169 -7.77 -5.72 -2.70
C GLY A 169 -7.36 -7.16 -3.04
N GLY A 170 -6.53 -7.36 -4.06
CA GLY A 170 -5.89 -8.65 -4.36
C GLY A 170 -4.60 -8.84 -3.56
N PRO A 171 -4.05 -10.07 -3.56
CA PRO A 171 -2.77 -10.36 -2.92
C PRO A 171 -1.62 -9.69 -3.68
N ASP A 172 -0.66 -9.16 -2.94
CA ASP A 172 0.61 -8.69 -3.49
C ASP A 172 1.57 -9.85 -3.84
N GLY A 173 2.78 -9.53 -4.31
CA GLY A 173 3.81 -10.52 -4.62
C GLY A 173 4.26 -11.38 -3.41
N LEU A 174 3.83 -11.02 -2.20
CA LEU A 174 4.11 -11.72 -0.94
C LEU A 174 2.85 -12.47 -0.42
N GLY A 175 1.74 -12.40 -1.16
CA GLY A 175 0.47 -13.00 -0.75
C GLY A 175 -0.34 -12.18 0.27
N ILE A 176 0.12 -10.97 0.62
CA ILE A 176 -0.56 -10.11 1.60
C ILE A 176 -1.70 -9.36 0.91
N VAL A 177 -2.91 -9.50 1.44
CA VAL A 177 -4.12 -8.82 0.95
C VAL A 177 -4.45 -7.58 1.76
N GLY A 178 -5.20 -6.66 1.15
CA GLY A 178 -5.80 -5.52 1.85
C GLY A 178 -5.05 -4.20 1.65
N GLU A 179 -5.84 -3.13 1.69
CA GLU A 179 -5.45 -1.77 1.28
C GLU A 179 -5.55 -0.75 2.44
N SER A 180 -5.80 -1.23 3.66
CA SER A 180 -5.90 -0.39 4.83
C SER A 180 -4.55 0.26 5.17
N PRO A 181 -4.52 1.43 5.83
CA PRO A 181 -3.26 2.03 6.29
C PRO A 181 -2.40 1.08 7.13
N VAL A 182 -3.03 0.20 7.92
CA VAL A 182 -2.35 -0.81 8.75
C VAL A 182 -1.70 -1.89 7.88
N ALA A 183 -2.40 -2.40 6.85
CA ALA A 183 -1.83 -3.39 5.92
C ALA A 183 -0.63 -2.81 5.16
N TRP A 184 -0.68 -1.53 4.78
CA TRP A 184 0.45 -0.84 4.16
C TRP A 184 1.62 -0.65 5.13
N ARG A 185 1.36 -0.27 6.38
CA ARG A 185 2.39 -0.16 7.42
C ARG A 185 3.09 -1.50 7.67
N LEU A 186 2.32 -2.60 7.71
CA LEU A 186 2.89 -3.95 7.82
C LEU A 186 3.85 -4.26 6.66
N ARG A 187 3.48 -3.97 5.41
CA ARG A 187 4.37 -4.17 4.25
C ARG A 187 5.67 -3.37 4.37
N GLU A 188 5.60 -2.13 4.82
CA GLU A 188 6.77 -1.28 5.06
C GLU A 188 7.67 -1.87 6.17
N GLN A 189 7.08 -2.33 7.27
CA GLN A 189 7.81 -2.99 8.36
C GLN A 189 8.49 -4.27 7.91
N LEU A 190 7.80 -5.14 7.16
CA LEU A 190 8.37 -6.38 6.66
C LEU A 190 9.56 -6.11 5.73
N ARG A 191 9.46 -5.13 4.82
CA ARG A 191 10.57 -4.74 3.94
C ARG A 191 11.77 -4.20 4.73
N PHE A 192 11.51 -3.37 5.74
CA PHE A 192 12.57 -2.82 6.58
C PHE A 192 13.29 -3.94 7.36
N LEU A 193 12.52 -4.82 8.01
CA LEU A 193 13.07 -5.91 8.84
C LEU A 193 13.75 -6.99 8.01
N ALA A 194 13.28 -7.28 6.81
CA ALA A 194 13.91 -8.23 5.91
C ALA A 194 15.33 -7.82 5.48
N GLY A 195 15.65 -6.53 5.52
CA GLY A 195 16.99 -6.01 5.28
C GLY A 195 17.94 -6.12 6.49
N SER A 196 17.44 -6.57 7.64
CA SER A 196 18.23 -6.75 8.87
C SER A 196 18.55 -8.22 9.13
N ASP A 197 19.65 -8.47 9.85
CA ASP A 197 20.03 -9.81 10.29
C ASP A 197 19.49 -10.17 11.70
N GLU A 198 18.58 -9.36 12.23
CA GLU A 198 18.02 -9.48 13.58
C GLU A 198 16.92 -10.54 13.71
N HIS A 199 16.67 -10.99 14.94
CA HIS A 199 15.51 -11.82 15.25
C HIS A 199 14.21 -11.00 15.22
N VAL A 200 13.17 -11.57 14.61
CA VAL A 200 11.87 -10.92 14.42
C VAL A 200 10.78 -11.70 15.15
N LEU A 201 10.06 -11.04 16.06
CA LEU A 201 8.88 -11.59 16.72
C LEU A 201 7.61 -11.13 15.99
N LEU A 202 6.84 -12.10 15.49
CA LEU A 202 5.55 -11.88 14.83
C LEU A 202 4.41 -12.14 15.81
N CYS A 203 3.70 -11.08 16.21
CA CYS A 203 2.57 -11.15 17.13
C CYS A 203 1.25 -10.99 16.37
N GLY A 204 0.26 -11.83 16.67
CA GLY A 204 -1.08 -11.71 16.10
C GLY A 204 -1.95 -12.91 16.47
N ALA A 205 -3.26 -12.72 16.44
CA ALA A 205 -4.21 -13.80 16.71
C ALA A 205 -4.04 -14.98 15.74
N SER A 206 -4.63 -16.13 16.08
CA SER A 206 -4.64 -17.27 15.17
C SER A 206 -5.35 -16.89 13.85
N GLY A 207 -4.78 -17.30 12.72
CA GLY A 207 -5.34 -17.01 11.39
C GLY A 207 -5.07 -15.61 10.84
N THR A 208 -4.33 -14.72 11.51
CA THR A 208 -4.02 -13.37 10.98
C THR A 208 -2.91 -13.34 9.93
N GLY A 209 -2.41 -14.51 9.49
CA GLY A 209 -1.39 -14.60 8.45
C GLY A 209 0.06 -14.45 8.93
N LYS A 210 0.38 -14.84 10.17
CA LYS A 210 1.77 -14.85 10.69
C LYS A 210 2.74 -15.58 9.76
N GLU A 211 2.34 -16.75 9.25
CA GLU A 211 3.17 -17.49 8.29
C GLU A 211 3.39 -16.74 6.97
N LEU A 212 2.42 -15.97 6.49
CA LEU A 212 2.59 -15.13 5.29
C LEU A 212 3.62 -14.04 5.55
N ALA A 213 3.58 -13.42 6.74
CA ALA A 213 4.58 -12.43 7.13
C ALA A 213 5.99 -13.05 7.29
N ALA A 214 6.11 -14.26 7.85
CA ALA A 214 7.38 -14.97 7.93
C ALA A 214 7.94 -15.30 6.54
N ARG A 215 7.11 -15.81 5.63
CA ARG A 215 7.46 -16.02 4.23
C ARG A 215 7.86 -14.72 3.54
N ALA A 216 7.15 -13.63 3.79
CA ALA A 216 7.47 -12.32 3.24
C ALA A 216 8.84 -11.82 3.70
N LEU A 217 9.16 -11.92 4.99
CA LEU A 217 10.48 -11.57 5.54
C LEU A 217 11.59 -12.36 4.85
N HIS A 218 11.43 -13.68 4.73
CA HIS A 218 12.41 -14.54 4.06
C HIS A 218 12.61 -14.16 2.59
N THR A 219 11.52 -14.04 1.82
CA THR A 219 11.55 -13.68 0.39
C THR A 219 12.18 -12.32 0.12
N LEU A 220 11.98 -11.35 1.01
CA LEU A 220 12.53 -10.01 0.88
C LEU A 220 13.99 -9.88 1.37
N SER A 221 14.51 -10.90 2.08
CA SER A 221 15.86 -10.87 2.65
C SER A 221 16.95 -11.24 1.64
N SER A 222 18.21 -11.03 2.03
CA SER A 222 19.39 -11.53 1.31
C SER A 222 19.47 -13.07 1.26
N ARG A 223 18.68 -13.76 2.08
CA ARG A 223 18.68 -15.22 2.26
C ARG A 223 17.60 -15.94 1.45
N ARG A 224 16.86 -15.23 0.60
CA ARG A 224 15.71 -15.73 -0.19
C ARG A 224 15.99 -16.93 -1.11
N GLU A 225 17.25 -17.14 -1.50
CA GLU A 225 17.67 -18.27 -2.34
C GLU A 225 17.93 -19.55 -1.51
N ARG A 226 17.88 -19.45 -0.17
CA ARG A 226 18.10 -20.55 0.78
C ARG A 226 16.75 -21.05 1.31
N PRO A 227 16.67 -22.28 1.88
CA PRO A 227 15.39 -22.82 2.33
C PRO A 227 14.87 -22.12 3.58
N LEU A 228 13.61 -21.67 3.56
CA LEU A 228 12.90 -21.31 4.79
C LEU A 228 12.60 -22.58 5.60
N VAL A 229 13.30 -22.76 6.73
CA VAL A 229 13.03 -23.85 7.66
C VAL A 229 11.89 -23.42 8.57
N SER A 230 10.76 -24.12 8.52
CA SER A 230 9.54 -23.75 9.26
C SER A 230 9.08 -24.91 10.13
N ARG A 231 8.80 -24.65 11.41
CA ARG A 231 8.30 -25.65 12.35
C ARG A 231 7.25 -25.02 13.27
N ASN A 232 6.14 -25.73 13.51
CA ASN A 232 5.26 -25.38 14.61
C ASN A 232 5.91 -25.88 15.92
N ALA A 233 6.21 -24.96 16.83
CA ALA A 233 6.88 -25.21 18.08
C ALA A 233 6.02 -26.03 19.06
N ALA A 234 4.69 -25.87 19.07
CA ALA A 234 3.77 -26.66 19.87
C ALA A 234 3.72 -28.16 19.49
N THR A 235 4.20 -28.50 18.29
CA THR A 235 4.30 -29.90 17.85
C THR A 235 5.60 -30.59 18.27
N LEU A 236 6.54 -29.86 18.87
CA LEU A 236 7.80 -30.43 19.31
C LEU A 236 7.59 -31.27 20.58
N PRO A 237 8.04 -32.53 20.62
CA PRO A 237 7.97 -33.34 21.83
C PRO A 237 8.83 -32.71 22.94
N ALA A 238 8.23 -32.39 24.10
CA ALA A 238 8.91 -31.71 25.20
C ALA A 238 10.22 -32.40 25.63
N GLY A 239 10.24 -33.72 25.68
CA GLY A 239 11.44 -34.50 26.07
C GLY A 239 12.54 -34.57 24.99
N LEU A 240 12.30 -34.04 23.79
CA LEU A 240 13.23 -34.07 22.66
C LEU A 240 13.48 -32.69 22.06
N ILE A 241 13.02 -31.62 22.71
CA ILE A 241 13.08 -30.27 22.18
C ILE A 241 14.52 -29.85 21.84
N ASP A 242 15.46 -30.11 22.75
CA ASP A 242 16.88 -29.76 22.54
C ASP A 242 17.47 -30.52 21.36
N CYS A 243 17.14 -31.81 21.23
CA CYS A 243 17.61 -32.64 20.11
C CYS A 243 16.99 -32.20 18.78
N GLU A 244 15.73 -31.75 18.76
CA GLU A 244 15.10 -31.23 17.55
C GLU A 244 15.66 -29.85 17.17
N LEU A 245 15.88 -28.96 18.14
CA LEU A 245 16.41 -27.60 17.89
C LEU A 245 17.89 -27.61 17.53
N PHE A 246 18.71 -28.30 18.31
CA PHE A 246 20.18 -28.23 18.23
C PHE A 246 20.82 -29.49 17.64
N GLY A 247 20.05 -30.55 17.45
CA GLY A 247 20.56 -31.79 16.91
C GLY A 247 21.26 -32.67 17.95
N ASN A 248 21.96 -33.69 17.48
CA ASN A 248 22.73 -34.61 18.30
C ASN A 248 23.97 -35.09 17.55
N VAL A 249 25.03 -35.36 18.30
CA VAL A 249 26.20 -36.06 17.77
C VAL A 249 25.88 -37.53 17.51
N ALA A 250 26.67 -38.19 16.66
CA ALA A 250 26.56 -39.62 16.46
C ALA A 250 26.71 -40.38 17.80
N ASP A 251 26.01 -41.50 17.93
CA ASP A 251 25.99 -42.36 19.12
C ASP A 251 25.39 -41.73 20.40
N TYR A 252 24.75 -40.55 20.29
CA TYR A 252 23.99 -39.93 21.37
C TYR A 252 22.50 -39.79 20.99
N PRO A 253 21.54 -40.11 21.87
CA PRO A 253 21.73 -40.57 23.25
C PRO A 253 22.10 -42.06 23.35
N ASN A 254 21.93 -42.83 22.26
CA ASN A 254 22.21 -44.27 22.22
C ASN A 254 23.23 -44.62 21.13
N PRO A 255 24.09 -45.64 21.35
CA PRO A 255 24.98 -46.17 20.32
C PRO A 255 24.21 -46.60 19.05
N GLY A 256 24.73 -46.24 17.88
CA GLY A 256 24.09 -46.46 16.57
C GLY A 256 23.14 -45.35 16.11
N THR A 257 22.93 -44.31 16.91
CA THR A 257 22.14 -43.13 16.50
C THR A 257 22.95 -42.27 15.53
N PRO A 258 22.43 -41.91 14.34
CA PRO A 258 23.13 -41.02 13.42
C PRO A 258 23.18 -39.59 13.97
N ALA A 259 24.19 -38.83 13.58
CA ALA A 259 24.25 -37.40 13.86
C ALA A 259 23.10 -36.66 13.15
N ARG A 260 22.58 -35.62 13.79
CA ARG A 260 21.58 -34.70 13.24
C ARG A 260 21.98 -33.26 13.53
N ASP A 261 21.78 -32.38 12.56
CA ASP A 261 22.14 -30.96 12.67
C ASP A 261 21.12 -30.11 13.48
N GLY A 262 19.91 -30.63 13.68
CA GLY A 262 18.81 -29.90 14.32
C GLY A 262 18.23 -28.77 13.44
N LEU A 263 17.16 -28.14 13.92
CA LEU A 263 16.48 -27.05 13.22
C LEU A 263 17.38 -25.82 13.05
N VAL A 264 18.16 -25.47 14.07
CA VAL A 264 19.09 -24.33 14.01
C VAL A 264 20.20 -24.61 12.98
N GLY A 265 20.81 -25.80 13.01
CA GLY A 265 21.85 -26.18 12.05
C GLY A 265 21.31 -26.29 10.62
N SER A 266 20.13 -26.88 10.43
CA SER A 266 19.50 -26.95 9.09
C SER A 266 19.12 -25.59 8.51
N ALA A 267 18.95 -24.57 9.36
CA ALA A 267 18.67 -23.21 8.96
C ALA A 267 19.92 -22.33 8.89
N ASP A 268 21.13 -22.90 8.99
CA ASP A 268 22.38 -22.13 8.95
C ASP A 268 22.48 -21.31 7.66
N GLY A 269 22.77 -20.02 7.85
CA GLY A 269 22.77 -19.02 6.78
C GLY A 269 21.40 -18.76 6.12
N SER A 270 20.32 -19.36 6.61
CA SER A 270 18.96 -19.21 6.06
C SER A 270 18.01 -18.52 7.05
N THR A 271 16.74 -18.95 7.10
CA THR A 271 15.72 -18.44 8.00
C THR A 271 15.03 -19.61 8.70
N LEU A 272 15.00 -19.57 10.04
CA LEU A 272 14.22 -20.46 10.87
C LEU A 272 12.96 -19.72 11.34
N PHE A 273 11.78 -20.24 11.02
CA PHE A 273 10.51 -19.77 11.51
C PHE A 273 9.91 -20.79 12.49
N LEU A 274 9.66 -20.33 13.72
CA LEU A 274 9.02 -21.09 14.78
C LEU A 274 7.64 -20.49 15.04
N ASP A 275 6.59 -21.16 14.58
CA ASP A 275 5.22 -20.76 14.91
C ASP A 275 4.87 -21.25 16.32
N GLU A 276 3.97 -20.55 17.00
CA GLU A 276 3.54 -20.88 18.38
C GLU A 276 4.71 -20.96 19.38
N ILE A 277 5.74 -20.12 19.22
CA ILE A 277 6.92 -20.08 20.10
C ILE A 277 6.61 -19.92 21.60
N GLY A 278 5.46 -19.31 21.94
CA GLY A 278 5.01 -19.15 23.33
C GLY A 278 4.56 -20.45 23.99
N GLU A 279 4.35 -21.52 23.21
CA GLU A 279 3.98 -22.86 23.70
C GLU A 279 5.22 -23.75 23.91
N LEU A 280 6.44 -23.20 23.77
CA LEU A 280 7.65 -23.94 24.12
C LEU A 280 7.70 -24.18 25.65
N PRO A 281 8.02 -25.42 26.08
CA PRO A 281 8.15 -25.79 27.49
C PRO A 281 9.37 -25.17 28.18
#